data_AF-A0A8H5FGG2-F1
#
_entry.id   AF-A0A8H5FGG2-F1
#
_cell.length_a   1.000
_cell.length_b   1.000
_cell.length_c   1.000
_cell.angle_alpha   90.00
_cell.angle_beta   90.00
_cell.angle_gamma   90.00
#
_symmetry.space_group_name_H-M   'P 1'
#
loop_
_entity.id
_entity.type
_entity.pdbx_description
1 polymer ?
#
loop_
_entity_poly.entity_id
_entity_poly.type
_entity_poly.pdbx_seq_one_letter_code
_entity_poly.pdbx_strand_id
1 'polypeptide(L)'
;MAPPTLGFAQASITRFSALAHVRDTLTEQSAQALWEAEVALDAEKRRLADDNAHNAAEPNWLAALRNEMRQGFHEVRQEVRQGLHNNTVAINALRERVDHVEVRVGRVETRLVSIEEKVGMVLQESQIMFNQLNRAKATAEFPWKKVLFDDGTDPVDDRGLPYLSTPAIISDLSLNNVISYEDGYHIDRGARSLPERRAQLARFIGGCL
;
A
#
# COMPACT_ATOMS: atom_id res chain seq x y z
N MET A 1 -55.25 -118.67 -30.25
CA MET A 1 -54.32 -117.87 -29.42
C MET A 1 -54.55 -116.40 -29.77
N ALA A 2 -55.15 -115.63 -28.86
CA ALA A 2 -55.60 -114.25 -29.08
C ALA A 2 -54.47 -113.23 -28.77
N PRO A 3 -54.41 -112.07 -29.45
CA PRO A 3 -53.31 -111.13 -29.28
C PRO A 3 -53.52 -110.20 -28.06
N PRO A 4 -52.47 -109.80 -27.33
CA PRO A 4 -52.56 -108.81 -26.28
C PRO A 4 -52.12 -107.43 -26.80
N THR A 5 -53.02 -106.61 -27.33
CA THR A 5 -52.64 -105.28 -27.85
C THR A 5 -53.57 -104.11 -27.46
N LEU A 6 -54.67 -104.34 -26.72
CA LEU A 6 -55.61 -103.26 -26.36
C LEU A 6 -55.38 -102.62 -24.97
N GLY A 7 -54.73 -103.30 -24.03
CA GLY A 7 -54.52 -102.77 -22.66
C GLY A 7 -53.44 -101.68 -22.55
N PHE A 8 -52.39 -101.75 -23.37
CA PHE A 8 -51.27 -100.80 -23.32
C PHE A 8 -51.64 -99.43 -23.90
N ALA A 9 -52.43 -99.38 -24.97
CA ALA A 9 -52.86 -98.12 -25.59
C ALA A 9 -53.76 -97.30 -24.65
N GLN A 10 -54.69 -97.95 -23.93
CA GLN A 10 -55.59 -97.29 -22.99
C GLN A 10 -54.82 -96.72 -21.77
N ALA A 11 -53.87 -97.47 -21.23
CA ALA A 11 -53.05 -97.04 -20.10
C ALA A 11 -52.13 -95.86 -20.46
N SER A 12 -51.58 -95.84 -21.69
CA SER A 12 -50.80 -94.72 -22.20
C SER A 12 -51.64 -93.44 -22.35
N ILE A 13 -52.86 -93.54 -22.90
CA ILE A 13 -53.75 -92.39 -23.06
C ILE A 13 -54.11 -91.77 -21.71
N THR A 14 -54.46 -92.58 -20.71
CA THR A 14 -54.78 -92.08 -19.35
C THR A 14 -53.58 -91.40 -18.69
N ARG A 15 -52.37 -91.93 -18.89
CA ARG A 15 -51.14 -91.34 -18.34
C ARG A 15 -50.80 -90.01 -19.01
N PHE A 16 -51.01 -89.89 -20.33
CA PHE A 16 -50.83 -88.63 -21.05
C PHE A 16 -51.84 -87.56 -20.61
N SER A 17 -53.11 -87.91 -20.42
CA SER A 17 -54.12 -86.97 -19.91
C SER A 17 -53.82 -86.49 -18.49
N ALA A 18 -53.32 -87.37 -17.61
CA ALA A 18 -52.91 -86.98 -16.26
C ALA A 18 -51.70 -86.03 -16.29
N LEU A 19 -50.71 -86.27 -17.16
CA LEU A 19 -49.55 -85.39 -17.31
C LEU A 19 -49.92 -84.03 -17.92
N ALA A 20 -50.89 -83.98 -18.84
CA ALA A 20 -51.42 -82.73 -19.37
C ALA A 20 -52.12 -81.91 -18.27
N HIS A 21 -52.94 -82.55 -17.44
CA HIS A 21 -53.62 -81.88 -16.33
C HIS A 21 -52.64 -81.35 -15.26
N VAL A 22 -51.58 -82.12 -14.95
CA VAL A 22 -50.51 -81.68 -14.04
C VAL A 22 -49.74 -80.50 -14.63
N ARG A 23 -49.44 -80.50 -15.93
CA ARG A 23 -48.79 -79.37 -16.61
C ARG A 23 -49.65 -78.11 -16.55
N ASP A 24 -50.95 -78.25 -16.82
CA ASP A 24 -51.86 -77.11 -16.88
C ASP A 24 -52.07 -76.50 -15.47
N THR A 25 -52.17 -77.33 -14.43
CA THR A 25 -52.22 -76.85 -13.02
C THR A 25 -50.91 -76.21 -12.55
N LEU A 26 -49.75 -76.74 -12.95
CA LEU A 26 -48.45 -76.08 -12.70
C LEU A 26 -48.34 -74.72 -13.40
N THR A 27 -48.96 -74.58 -14.59
CA THR A 27 -49.00 -73.32 -15.33
C THR A 27 -49.91 -72.29 -14.65
N GLU A 28 -51.04 -72.74 -14.09
CA GLU A 28 -51.96 -71.87 -13.35
C GLU A 28 -51.37 -71.42 -12.00
N GLN A 29 -50.73 -72.34 -11.26
CA GLN A 29 -50.04 -72.00 -10.01
C GLN A 29 -48.87 -71.03 -10.22
N SER A 30 -48.11 -71.19 -11.31
CA SER A 30 -47.03 -70.26 -11.64
C SER A 30 -47.56 -68.89 -12.07
N ALA A 31 -48.66 -68.82 -12.81
CA ALA A 31 -49.33 -67.56 -13.14
C ALA A 31 -49.84 -66.83 -11.89
N GLN A 32 -50.41 -67.57 -10.93
CA GLN A 32 -50.88 -67.00 -9.67
C GLN A 32 -49.71 -66.48 -8.80
N ALA A 33 -48.62 -67.23 -8.69
CA ALA A 33 -47.43 -66.79 -7.96
C ALA A 33 -46.78 -65.53 -8.57
N LEU A 34 -46.78 -65.41 -9.91
CA LEU A 34 -46.31 -64.21 -10.59
C LEU A 34 -47.19 -63.00 -10.31
N TRP A 35 -48.51 -63.17 -10.29
CA TRP A 35 -49.44 -62.09 -9.97
C TRP A 35 -49.29 -61.62 -8.51
N GLU A 36 -49.15 -62.55 -7.56
CA GLU A 36 -48.89 -62.22 -6.16
C GLU A 36 -47.56 -61.48 -5.97
N ALA A 37 -46.51 -61.89 -6.70
CA ALA A 37 -45.22 -61.20 -6.69
C ALA A 37 -45.31 -59.78 -7.29
N GLU A 38 -46.11 -59.59 -8.34
CA GLU A 38 -46.33 -58.28 -8.95
C GLU A 38 -47.08 -57.34 -8.01
N VAL A 39 -48.12 -57.83 -7.33
CA VAL A 39 -48.86 -57.08 -6.30
C VAL A 39 -47.94 -56.70 -5.13
N ALA A 40 -47.07 -57.62 -4.67
CA ALA A 40 -46.12 -57.36 -3.61
C ALA A 40 -45.07 -56.29 -4.03
N LEU A 41 -44.57 -56.37 -5.25
CA LEU A 41 -43.63 -55.39 -5.80
C LEU A 41 -44.26 -53.99 -5.90
N ASP A 42 -45.53 -53.91 -6.31
CA ASP A 42 -46.24 -52.64 -6.38
C ASP A 42 -46.55 -52.06 -5.00
N ALA A 43 -46.80 -52.91 -3.99
CA ALA A 43 -46.91 -52.48 -2.61
C ALA A 43 -45.58 -51.93 -2.06
N GLU A 44 -44.46 -52.60 -2.35
CA GLU A 44 -43.11 -52.15 -1.99
C GLU A 44 -42.77 -50.79 -2.64
N LYS A 45 -43.08 -50.62 -3.92
CA LYS A 45 -42.89 -49.35 -4.65
C LYS A 45 -43.69 -48.21 -4.02
N ARG A 46 -44.93 -48.46 -3.61
CA ARG A 46 -45.75 -47.45 -2.91
C ARG A 46 -45.14 -47.08 -1.57
N ARG A 47 -44.68 -48.06 -0.79
CA ARG A 47 -44.02 -47.82 0.50
C ARG A 47 -42.76 -46.96 0.33
N LEU A 48 -41.92 -47.26 -0.65
CA LEU A 48 -40.72 -46.47 -0.96
C LEU A 48 -41.06 -45.04 -1.43
N ALA A 49 -42.15 -44.87 -2.18
CA ALA A 49 -42.61 -43.54 -2.58
C ALA A 49 -43.09 -42.72 -1.38
N ASP A 50 -43.80 -43.34 -0.44
CA ASP A 50 -44.27 -42.70 0.79
C ASP A 50 -43.11 -42.36 1.74
N ASP A 51 -42.14 -43.28 1.92
CA ASP A 51 -40.93 -43.03 2.71
C ASP A 51 -40.10 -41.88 2.12
N ASN A 52 -40.01 -41.80 0.78
CA ASN A 52 -39.32 -40.70 0.10
C ASN A 52 -40.08 -39.37 0.24
N ALA A 53 -41.42 -39.40 0.23
CA ALA A 53 -42.25 -38.22 0.48
C ALA A 53 -42.14 -37.73 1.93
N HIS A 54 -42.06 -38.66 2.90
CA HIS A 54 -41.87 -38.33 4.32
C HIS A 54 -40.49 -37.73 4.59
N ASN A 55 -39.44 -38.22 3.92
CA ASN A 55 -38.09 -37.66 4.00
C ASN A 55 -37.92 -36.33 3.24
N ALA A 56 -38.75 -36.07 2.23
CA ALA A 56 -38.76 -34.81 1.49
C ALA A 56 -39.45 -33.66 2.24
N ALA A 57 -40.25 -33.96 3.26
CA ALA A 57 -40.91 -32.97 4.09
C ALA A 57 -39.98 -32.50 5.23
N GLU A 58 -39.01 -31.64 4.90
CA GLU A 58 -38.28 -30.89 5.93
C GLU A 58 -39.30 -30.20 6.87
N PRO A 59 -39.18 -30.34 8.20
CA PRO A 59 -40.04 -29.64 9.14
C PRO A 59 -40.06 -28.14 8.80
N ASN A 60 -41.25 -27.57 8.64
CA ASN A 60 -41.44 -26.18 8.16
C ASN A 60 -40.59 -25.15 8.95
N TRP A 61 -40.31 -25.41 10.23
CA TRP A 61 -39.47 -24.55 11.08
C TRP A 61 -37.98 -24.58 10.73
N LEU A 62 -37.43 -25.70 10.24
CA LEU A 62 -36.02 -25.79 9.79
C LEU A 62 -35.82 -25.02 8.47
N ALA A 63 -36.79 -25.10 7.57
CA ALA A 63 -36.78 -24.32 6.34
C ALA A 63 -36.87 -22.81 6.63
N ALA A 64 -37.72 -22.41 7.57
CA ALA A 64 -37.83 -21.02 8.04
C ALA A 64 -36.50 -20.51 8.63
N LEU A 65 -35.90 -21.24 9.59
CA LEU A 65 -34.63 -20.87 10.21
C LEU A 65 -33.49 -20.76 9.19
N ARG A 66 -33.43 -21.68 8.21
CA ARG A 66 -32.44 -21.62 7.13
C ARG A 66 -32.60 -20.37 6.27
N ASN A 67 -33.84 -19.99 5.96
CA ASN A 67 -34.13 -18.80 5.17
C ASN A 67 -33.79 -17.52 5.95
N GLU A 68 -34.11 -17.45 7.24
CA GLU A 68 -33.73 -16.35 8.12
C GLU A 68 -32.20 -16.20 8.21
N MET A 69 -31.47 -17.29 8.43
CA MET A 69 -30.00 -17.25 8.46
C MET A 69 -29.43 -16.80 7.11
N ARG A 70 -29.95 -17.33 5.99
CA ARG A 70 -29.52 -16.89 4.65
C ARG A 70 -29.76 -15.39 4.46
N GLN A 71 -30.91 -14.90 4.88
CA GLN A 71 -31.24 -13.49 4.81
C GLN A 71 -30.27 -12.65 5.66
N GLY A 72 -30.04 -13.03 6.93
CA GLY A 72 -29.09 -12.34 7.80
C GLY A 72 -27.66 -12.35 7.23
N PHE A 73 -27.21 -13.47 6.66
CA PHE A 73 -25.92 -13.52 5.96
C PHE A 73 -25.89 -12.61 4.73
N HIS A 74 -26.98 -12.53 3.98
CA HIS A 74 -27.08 -11.61 2.84
C HIS A 74 -27.00 -10.16 3.30
N GLU A 75 -27.72 -9.78 4.35
CA GLU A 75 -27.71 -8.42 4.92
C GLU A 75 -26.32 -8.03 5.41
N VAL A 76 -25.69 -8.84 6.26
CA VAL A 76 -24.31 -8.61 6.74
C VAL A 76 -23.33 -8.50 5.57
N ARG A 77 -23.47 -9.35 4.54
CA ARG A 77 -22.60 -9.28 3.36
C ARG A 77 -22.79 -7.97 2.58
N GLN A 78 -24.00 -7.43 2.50
CA GLN A 78 -24.25 -6.15 1.84
C GLN A 78 -23.71 -4.98 2.66
N GLU A 79 -23.91 -4.99 3.98
CA GLU A 79 -23.36 -3.99 4.88
C GLU A 79 -21.84 -3.94 4.81
N VAL A 80 -21.17 -5.09 4.85
CA VAL A 80 -19.71 -5.18 4.71
C VAL A 80 -19.25 -4.66 3.34
N ARG A 81 -19.95 -5.01 2.26
CA ARG A 81 -19.62 -4.49 0.92
C ARG A 81 -19.79 -2.98 0.84
N GLN A 82 -20.86 -2.44 1.40
CA GLN A 82 -21.11 -1.01 1.43
C GLN A 82 -20.06 -0.29 2.27
N GLY A 83 -19.71 -0.83 3.43
CA GLY A 83 -18.65 -0.31 4.29
C GLY A 83 -17.30 -0.28 3.57
N LEU A 84 -16.93 -1.37 2.90
CA LEU A 84 -15.71 -1.43 2.09
C LEU A 84 -15.70 -0.43 0.94
N HIS A 85 -16.84 -0.25 0.26
CA HIS A 85 -16.97 0.74 -0.81
C HIS A 85 -16.79 2.16 -0.28
N ASN A 86 -17.48 2.50 0.81
CA ASN A 86 -17.38 3.81 1.46
C ASN A 86 -15.93 4.09 1.91
N ASN A 87 -15.27 3.09 2.50
CA ASN A 87 -13.87 3.20 2.92
C ASN A 87 -12.96 3.43 1.72
N THR A 88 -13.18 2.72 0.60
CA THR A 88 -12.39 2.89 -0.63
C THR A 88 -12.54 4.32 -1.17
N VAL A 89 -13.76 4.85 -1.21
CA VAL A 89 -14.01 6.24 -1.64
C VAL A 89 -13.34 7.24 -0.70
N ALA A 90 -13.45 7.05 0.61
CA ALA A 90 -12.81 7.91 1.59
C ALA A 90 -11.28 7.90 1.48
N ILE A 91 -10.68 6.73 1.28
CA ILE A 91 -9.23 6.58 1.08
C ILE A 91 -8.78 7.30 -0.19
N ASN A 92 -9.52 7.17 -1.29
CA ASN A 92 -9.18 7.89 -2.53
C ASN A 92 -9.28 9.40 -2.35
N ALA A 93 -10.32 9.90 -1.69
CA ALA A 93 -10.45 11.33 -1.40
C ALA A 93 -9.33 11.84 -0.48
N LEU A 94 -8.90 11.05 0.51
CA LEU A 94 -7.75 11.39 1.36
C LEU A 94 -6.45 11.41 0.56
N ARG A 95 -6.25 10.45 -0.35
CA ARG A 95 -5.08 10.42 -1.23
C ARG A 95 -4.98 11.68 -2.09
N GLU A 96 -6.07 12.06 -2.75
CA GLU A 96 -6.09 13.30 -3.56
C GLU A 96 -5.77 14.56 -2.74
N ARG A 97 -6.27 14.62 -1.50
CA ARG A 97 -5.96 15.73 -0.59
C ARG A 97 -4.49 15.73 -0.18
N VAL A 98 -3.88 14.57 0.06
CA VAL A 98 -2.46 14.44 0.37
C VAL A 98 -1.61 14.88 -0.81
N ASP A 99 -1.91 14.41 -2.02
CA ASP A 99 -1.21 14.80 -3.25
C ASP A 99 -1.24 16.34 -3.43
N HIS A 100 -2.38 16.99 -3.14
CA HIS A 100 -2.48 18.44 -3.19
C HIS A 100 -1.64 19.15 -2.12
N VAL A 101 -1.57 18.59 -0.91
CA VAL A 101 -0.73 19.12 0.17
C VAL A 101 0.75 19.01 -0.18
N GLU A 102 1.18 17.88 -0.73
CA GLU A 102 2.58 17.67 -1.16
C GLU A 102 3.01 18.72 -2.18
N VAL A 103 2.18 18.98 -3.20
CA VAL A 103 2.45 20.04 -4.19
C VAL A 103 2.56 21.42 -3.54
N ARG A 104 1.69 21.74 -2.58
CA ARG A 104 1.73 23.03 -1.87
C ARG A 104 2.97 23.17 -1.00
N VAL A 105 3.38 22.11 -0.31
CA VAL A 105 4.60 22.09 0.51
C VAL A 105 5.82 22.30 -0.37
N GLY A 106 5.94 21.61 -1.51
CA GLY A 106 7.07 21.82 -2.43
C GLY A 106 7.18 23.26 -2.95
N ARG A 107 6.05 23.94 -3.17
CA ARG A 107 6.04 25.38 -3.51
C ARG A 107 6.50 26.26 -2.35
N VAL A 108 6.17 25.91 -1.11
CA VAL A 108 6.63 26.64 0.08
C VAL A 108 8.12 26.47 0.28
N GLU A 109 8.64 25.25 0.14
CA GLU A 109 10.08 24.96 0.24
C GLU A 109 10.88 25.77 -0.80
N THR A 110 10.43 25.80 -2.05
CA THR A 110 11.08 26.61 -3.11
C THR A 110 11.10 28.09 -2.75
N ARG A 111 10.01 28.62 -2.19
CA ARG A 111 9.93 30.02 -1.76
C ARG A 111 10.83 30.31 -0.56
N LEU A 112 10.99 29.35 0.36
CA LEU A 112 11.84 29.48 1.52
C LEU A 112 13.32 29.60 1.12
N VAL A 113 13.78 28.71 0.22
CA VAL A 113 15.15 28.78 -0.33
C VAL A 113 15.45 30.16 -0.94
N SER A 114 14.53 30.69 -1.75
CA SER A 114 14.71 32.02 -2.35
C SER A 114 14.72 33.15 -1.30
N ILE A 115 14.01 32.99 -0.19
CA ILE A 115 14.03 33.95 0.92
C ILE A 115 15.37 33.88 1.65
N GLU A 116 15.88 32.68 1.94
CA GLU A 116 17.18 32.48 2.59
C GLU A 116 18.32 33.13 1.79
N GLU A 117 18.32 32.96 0.46
CA GLU A 117 19.27 33.62 -0.44
C GLU A 117 19.18 35.16 -0.36
N LYS A 118 17.96 35.70 -0.40
CA LYS A 118 17.74 37.15 -0.32
C LYS A 118 18.15 37.74 1.03
N VAL A 119 17.86 37.04 2.12
CA VAL A 119 18.29 37.45 3.46
C VAL A 119 19.81 37.43 3.56
N GLY A 120 20.48 36.41 3.00
CA GLY A 120 21.93 36.36 2.92
C GLY A 120 22.54 37.57 2.20
N MET A 121 21.97 37.94 1.04
CA MET A 121 22.41 39.14 0.32
C MET A 121 22.19 40.42 1.12
N VAL A 122 21.03 40.60 1.76
CA VAL A 122 20.73 41.79 2.57
C VAL A 122 21.67 41.92 3.77
N LEU A 123 21.98 40.80 4.44
CA LEU A 123 22.94 40.79 5.54
C LEU A 123 24.34 41.20 5.06
N GLN A 124 24.78 40.68 3.92
CA GLN A 124 26.05 41.05 3.30
C GLN A 124 26.09 42.55 2.94
N GLU A 125 25.06 43.07 2.29
CA GLU A 125 24.95 44.49 1.95
C GLU A 125 24.93 45.38 3.21
N SER A 126 24.20 44.98 4.25
CA SER A 126 24.17 45.69 5.53
C SER A 126 25.53 45.74 6.19
N GLN A 127 26.29 44.64 6.16
CA GLN A 127 27.65 44.59 6.71
C GLN A 127 28.59 45.52 5.93
N ILE A 128 28.48 45.54 4.60
CA ILE A 128 29.23 46.46 3.74
C ILE A 128 28.87 47.91 4.09
N MET A 129 27.58 48.25 4.20
CA MET A 129 27.13 49.60 4.55
C MET A 129 27.58 50.03 5.95
N PHE A 130 27.48 49.14 6.95
CA PHE A 130 27.96 49.41 8.30
C PHE A 130 29.46 49.71 8.31
N ASN A 131 30.25 48.91 7.60
CA ASN A 131 31.68 49.14 7.46
C ASN A 131 31.97 50.45 6.73
N GLN A 132 31.25 50.79 5.65
CA GLN A 132 31.39 52.05 4.94
C GLN A 132 31.03 53.27 5.81
N LEU A 133 29.94 53.21 6.57
CA LEU A 133 29.50 54.30 7.45
C LEU A 133 30.50 54.54 8.59
N ASN A 134 31.02 53.47 9.19
CA ASN A 134 32.05 53.57 10.22
C ASN A 134 33.34 54.15 9.65
N ARG A 135 33.68 53.88 8.38
CA ARG A 135 34.82 54.51 7.68
C ARG A 135 34.60 56.00 7.43
N ALA A 136 33.40 56.43 7.01
CA ALA A 136 33.07 57.85 6.82
C ALA A 136 33.16 58.67 8.12
N LYS A 137 32.98 58.02 9.28
CA LYS A 137 33.21 58.64 10.59
C LYS A 137 34.68 58.58 11.05
N ALA A 138 35.47 57.62 10.54
CA ALA A 138 36.87 57.42 10.90
C ALA A 138 37.83 58.43 10.25
N THR A 139 37.38 59.18 9.24
CA THR A 139 38.17 60.23 8.57
C THR A 139 38.46 61.47 9.42
N ALA A 140 38.09 61.48 10.70
CA ALA A 140 38.46 62.57 11.61
C ALA A 140 39.75 62.31 12.40
N GLU A 141 40.16 61.08 12.75
CA GLU A 141 41.43 60.90 13.51
C GLU A 141 41.95 59.46 13.77
N PHE A 142 41.31 58.38 13.29
CA PHE A 142 41.75 57.02 13.68
C PHE A 142 41.43 55.96 12.61
N PRO A 143 42.38 55.54 11.75
CA PRO A 143 42.10 54.54 10.73
C PRO A 143 42.43 53.13 11.24
N TRP A 144 41.66 52.15 10.78
CA TRP A 144 41.76 50.71 11.08
C TRP A 144 41.36 50.36 12.51
N LYS A 145 40.06 50.11 12.72
CA LYS A 145 39.58 49.41 13.91
C LYS A 145 39.63 47.90 13.63
N LYS A 146 40.10 47.15 14.63
CA LYS A 146 40.06 45.69 14.67
C LYS A 146 38.64 45.18 14.40
N VAL A 147 38.48 44.35 13.36
CA VAL A 147 37.20 43.74 12.98
C VAL A 147 37.22 42.30 13.46
N LEU A 148 36.34 41.96 14.40
CA LEU A 148 36.15 40.58 14.86
C LEU A 148 35.64 39.69 13.72
N PHE A 149 35.96 38.40 13.78
CA PHE A 149 35.38 37.40 12.90
C PHE A 149 33.88 37.21 13.15
N ASP A 150 33.20 36.55 12.22
CA ASP A 150 31.75 36.32 12.29
C ASP A 150 31.36 35.43 13.49
N ASP A 151 32.31 34.61 13.97
CA ASP A 151 32.19 33.82 15.21
C ASP A 151 32.44 34.65 16.49
N GLY A 152 32.71 35.94 16.36
CA GLY A 152 33.02 36.86 17.46
C GLY A 152 34.47 36.80 17.94
N THR A 153 35.31 35.92 17.39
CA THR A 153 36.73 35.80 17.78
C THR A 153 37.57 36.94 17.22
N ASP A 154 38.62 37.26 17.96
CA ASP A 154 39.58 38.27 17.59
C ASP A 154 40.64 37.68 16.64
N PRO A 155 40.77 38.20 15.41
CA PRO A 155 41.74 37.65 14.45
C PRO A 155 43.19 37.78 14.93
N VAL A 156 43.52 38.80 15.72
CA VAL A 156 44.89 39.02 16.21
C VAL A 156 45.12 38.27 17.51
N ASP A 157 44.22 38.42 18.48
CA ASP A 157 44.44 37.92 19.84
C ASP A 157 44.12 36.42 19.95
N ASP A 158 43.03 35.96 19.32
CA ASP A 158 42.60 34.56 19.42
C ASP A 158 43.21 33.68 18.31
N ARG A 159 43.55 34.28 17.17
CA ARG A 159 43.96 33.55 15.96
C ARG A 159 45.40 33.86 15.53
N GLY A 160 46.08 34.79 16.20
CA GLY A 160 47.49 35.12 15.97
C GLY A 160 47.76 35.77 14.60
N LEU A 161 46.75 36.34 13.95
CA LEU A 161 46.89 36.94 12.63
C LEU A 161 47.43 38.38 12.69
N PRO A 162 48.11 38.87 11.64
CA PRO A 162 48.68 40.21 11.63
C PRO A 162 47.60 41.30 11.69
N TYR A 163 47.74 42.28 12.57
CA TYR A 163 46.80 43.40 12.63
C TYR A 163 46.79 44.21 11.33
N LEU A 164 45.66 44.24 10.63
CA LEU A 164 45.51 44.87 9.31
C LEU A 164 45.34 46.39 9.41
N SER A 165 46.37 47.07 9.92
CA SER A 165 46.39 48.52 10.17
C SER A 165 46.90 49.37 9.01
N THR A 166 47.33 48.76 7.90
CA THR A 166 47.77 49.50 6.72
C THR A 166 47.60 48.67 5.44
N PRO A 167 47.48 49.30 4.25
CA PRO A 167 47.53 48.63 2.95
C PRO A 167 48.80 47.78 2.75
N ALA A 168 49.93 48.23 3.31
CA ALA A 168 51.21 47.53 3.24
C ALA A 168 51.13 46.16 3.94
N ILE A 169 50.56 46.10 5.15
CA ILE A 169 50.40 44.83 5.88
C ILE A 169 49.55 43.84 5.09
N ILE A 170 48.46 44.31 4.46
CA ILE A 170 47.60 43.45 3.62
C ILE A 170 48.37 42.92 2.40
N SER A 171 49.19 43.78 1.79
CA SER A 171 50.06 43.42 0.65
C SER A 171 51.13 42.41 1.02
N ASP A 172 51.51 42.34 2.30
CA ASP A 172 52.52 41.42 2.82
C ASP A 172 51.92 40.12 3.40
N LEU A 173 50.59 40.00 3.49
CA LEU A 173 49.96 38.80 4.07
C LEU A 173 50.32 37.53 3.31
N SER A 174 50.83 36.52 4.02
CA SER A 174 51.02 35.18 3.45
C SER A 174 49.68 34.62 2.93
N LEU A 175 49.75 33.66 2.00
CA LEU A 175 48.55 32.95 1.53
C LEU A 175 47.76 32.33 2.69
N ASN A 176 48.44 31.78 3.70
CA ASN A 176 47.80 31.20 4.87
C ASN A 176 47.05 32.25 5.70
N ASN A 177 47.65 33.43 5.89
CA ASN A 177 46.98 34.52 6.62
C ASN A 177 45.73 34.98 5.87
N VAL A 178 45.81 35.11 4.54
CA VAL A 178 44.64 35.47 3.70
C VAL A 178 43.56 34.40 3.80
N ILE A 179 43.92 33.11 3.71
CA ILE A 179 43.00 31.98 3.90
C ILE A 179 42.28 32.07 5.25
N SER A 180 43.00 32.30 6.33
CA SER A 180 42.42 32.40 7.68
C SER A 180 41.49 33.61 7.84
N TYR A 181 41.85 34.76 7.26
CA TYR A 181 40.97 35.92 7.24
C TYR A 181 39.70 35.67 6.42
N GLU A 182 39.82 35.03 5.26
CA GLU A 182 38.66 34.70 4.44
C GLU A 182 37.75 33.66 5.09
N ASP A 183 38.31 32.68 5.81
CA ASP A 183 37.50 31.73 6.59
C ASP A 183 36.74 32.43 7.71
N GLY A 184 37.43 33.28 8.49
CA GLY A 184 36.82 33.95 9.64
C GLY A 184 35.81 35.04 9.27
N TYR A 185 35.89 35.60 8.07
CA TYR A 185 34.93 36.57 7.52
C TYR A 185 33.96 35.96 6.49
N HIS A 186 33.99 34.63 6.30
CA HIS A 186 33.21 33.91 5.30
C HIS A 186 33.26 34.54 3.88
N ILE A 187 34.43 35.03 3.49
CA ILE A 187 34.67 35.62 2.17
C ILE A 187 34.83 34.48 1.15
N ASP A 188 33.96 34.44 0.13
CA ASP A 188 34.08 33.46 -0.95
C ASP A 188 35.42 33.58 -1.67
N ARG A 189 36.13 32.44 -1.73
CA ARG A 189 37.50 32.31 -2.21
C ARG A 189 37.59 32.34 -3.73
N GLY A 190 36.63 31.73 -4.43
CA GLY A 190 36.71 31.47 -5.87
C GLY A 190 38.07 30.93 -6.36
N ALA A 191 38.28 30.91 -7.68
CA ALA A 191 39.58 30.61 -8.29
C ALA A 191 40.38 31.90 -8.53
N ARG A 192 40.69 32.63 -7.46
CA ARG A 192 41.35 33.96 -7.53
C ARG A 192 42.83 33.88 -7.21
N SER A 193 43.62 34.73 -7.86
CA SER A 193 45.05 34.91 -7.54
C SER A 193 45.24 35.56 -6.15
N LEU A 194 46.40 35.34 -5.51
CA LEU A 194 46.68 35.93 -4.20
C LEU A 194 46.54 37.47 -4.16
N PRO A 195 47.01 38.24 -5.16
CA PRO A 195 46.78 39.69 -5.20
C PRO A 195 45.29 40.07 -5.23
N GLU A 196 44.47 39.35 -6.01
CA GLU A 196 43.02 39.59 -6.07
C GLU A 196 42.33 39.28 -4.74
N ARG A 197 42.75 38.21 -4.07
CA ARG A 197 42.26 37.83 -2.75
C ARG A 197 42.61 38.87 -1.68
N ARG A 198 43.86 39.38 -1.69
CA ARG A 198 44.26 40.50 -0.83
C ARG A 198 43.46 41.77 -1.11
N ALA A 199 43.18 42.09 -2.37
CA ALA A 199 42.34 43.21 -2.73
C ALA A 199 40.87 43.04 -2.29
N GLN A 200 40.33 41.82 -2.37
CA GLN A 200 39.01 41.49 -1.86
C GLN A 200 38.95 41.62 -0.33
N LEU A 201 39.95 41.10 0.39
CA LEU A 201 40.08 41.24 1.83
C LEU A 201 40.19 42.71 2.24
N ALA A 202 41.01 43.51 1.55
CA ALA A 202 41.12 44.95 1.78
C ALA A 202 39.77 45.65 1.62
N ARG A 203 39.05 45.39 0.53
CA ARG A 203 37.70 45.96 0.30
C ARG A 203 36.73 45.57 1.42
N PHE A 204 36.74 44.30 1.82
CA PHE A 204 35.88 43.77 2.88
C PHE A 204 36.11 44.51 4.21
N ILE A 205 37.35 44.59 4.67
CA ILE A 205 37.66 45.14 6.00
C ILE A 205 37.64 46.66 6.06
N GLY A 206 38.02 47.37 5.00
CA GLY A 206 38.37 48.76 5.23
C GLY A 206 38.98 49.51 4.07
N GLY A 207 39.99 48.87 3.54
CA GLY A 207 41.06 49.51 2.79
C GLY A 207 40.72 49.68 1.32
N CYS A 208 41.26 50.76 0.78
CA CYS A 208 41.65 50.81 -0.61
C CYS A 208 43.12 50.38 -0.67
N LEU A 209 43.43 49.37 -1.51
CA LEU A 209 44.79 49.10 -1.96
C LEU A 209 45.09 49.96 -3.18
#